data_AF-A0A523WWD2-F1
#
_entry.id   AF-A0A523WWD2-F1
#
_cell.length_a   1.000
_cell.length_b   1.000
_cell.length_c   1.000
_cell.angle_alpha   90.00
_cell.angle_beta   90.00
_cell.angle_gamma   90.00
#
_symmetry.space_group_name_H-M   'P 1'
#
loop_
_entity.id
_entity.type
_entity.pdbx_description
1 polymer ?
#
loop_
_entity_poly.entity_id
_entity_poly.type
_entity_poly.pdbx_seq_one_letter_code
_entity_poly.pdbx_strand_id
1 'polypeptide(L)' 'MPQFQKRFGLIAVEKGFITADQLVEAFKSQVLEEIEKGKHRLIGAILFEHGFITLRQIEEVLESLQTLSAF' A
#
# COMPACT_ATOMS: atom_id res chain seq x y z
N MET A 1 -0.90 12.31 1.35
CA MET A 1 -2.17 12.13 2.10
C MET A 1 -2.17 10.78 2.83
N PRO A 2 -1.87 10.73 4.13
CA PRO A 2 -1.73 9.48 4.91
C PRO A 2 -2.97 8.57 4.87
N GLN A 3 -4.16 9.16 4.72
CA GLN A 3 -5.43 8.42 4.69
C GLN A 3 -5.55 7.50 3.46
N PHE A 4 -5.04 7.92 2.30
CA PHE A 4 -5.09 7.11 1.07
C PHE A 4 -4.18 5.88 1.17
N GLN A 5 -3.02 5.99 1.82
CA GLN A 5 -2.10 4.86 2.00
C GLN A 5 -2.67 3.83 2.99
N LYS A 6 -3.28 4.28 4.09
CA LYS A 6 -3.97 3.39 5.03
C LYS A 6 -5.11 2.65 4.36
N ARG A 7 -5.92 3.34 3.55
CA ARG A 7 -7.03 2.72 2.81
C ARG A 7 -6.54 1.75 1.74
N PHE A 8 -5.48 2.10 1.00
CA PHE A 8 -4.85 1.18 0.04
C PHE A 8 -4.45 -0.13 0.72
N GLY A 9 -3.70 -0.04 1.83
CA GLY A 9 -3.23 -1.20 2.57
C GLY A 9 -4.37 -2.07 3.08
N LEU A 10 -5.42 -1.45 3.64
CA LEU A 10 -6.60 -2.17 4.13
C LEU A 10 -7.31 -2.94 3.01
N ILE A 11 -7.58 -2.28 1.88
CA ILE A 11 -8.26 -2.92 0.74
C ILE A 11 -7.43 -4.08 0.18
N ALA A 12 -6.10 -3.93 0.12
CA ALA A 12 -5.21 -5.00 -0.34
C ALA A 12 -5.26 -6.24 0.58
N VAL A 13 -5.39 -6.04 1.89
CA VAL A 13 -5.59 -7.12 2.87
C VAL A 13 -6.99 -7.73 2.73
N GLU A 14 -8.03 -6.91 2.62
CA GLU A 14 -9.43 -7.37 2.46
C GLU A 14 -9.63 -8.20 1.19
N LYS A 15 -8.93 -7.86 0.10
CA LYS A 15 -8.91 -8.63 -1.15
C LYS A 15 -8.05 -9.90 -1.08
N GLY A 16 -7.30 -10.10 0.00
CA GLY A 16 -6.39 -11.25 0.16
C GLY A 16 -5.14 -11.19 -0.72
N PHE A 17 -4.78 -10.02 -1.26
CA PHE A 17 -3.59 -9.86 -2.11
C PHE A 17 -2.31 -9.83 -1.29
N ILE A 18 -2.38 -9.31 -0.07
CA ILE A 18 -1.30 -9.28 0.91
C ILE A 18 -1.81 -9.71 2.28
N THR A 19 -0.90 -10.13 3.16
CA THR A 19 -1.22 -10.38 4.57
C THR A 19 -1.07 -9.10 5.41
N ALA A 20 -1.66 -9.10 6.61
CA ALA A 20 -1.48 -8.01 7.56
C ALA A 20 0.00 -7.82 7.96
N ASP A 21 0.76 -8.92 8.07
CA ASP A 21 2.19 -8.88 8.40
C ASP A 21 3.01 -8.23 7.28
N GLN A 22 2.73 -8.57 6.01
CA GLN A 22 3.35 -7.93 4.84
C GLN A 22 3.05 -6.43 4.79
N LEU A 23 1.82 -6.03 5.15
CA LEU A 23 1.45 -4.62 5.23
C LEU A 23 2.23 -3.90 6.35
N VAL A 24 2.38 -4.51 7.52
CA VAL A 24 3.17 -3.96 8.63
C VAL A 24 4.64 -3.82 8.25
N GLU A 25 5.21 -4.81 7.56
CA GLU A 25 6.59 -4.77 7.06
C GLU A 25 6.82 -3.62 6.06
N ALA A 26 5.87 -3.43 5.13
CA ALA A 26 5.94 -2.32 4.19
C ALA A 26 5.83 -0.96 4.88
N PHE A 27 5.00 -0.81 5.92
CA PHE A 27 4.93 0.41 6.72
C PHE A 27 6.23 0.70 7.48
N LYS A 28 6.87 -0.33 8.06
CA LYS A 28 8.17 -0.18 8.71
C LYS A 28 9.22 0.35 7.73
N SER A 29 9.29 -0.23 6.54
CA SER A 29 10.21 0.21 5.47
C SER A 29 9.93 1.66 5.07
N GLN A 30 8.67 2.03 4.89
CA GLN A 30 8.26 3.39 4.54
C GLN A 30 8.72 4.42 5.59
N VAL A 31 8.49 4.13 6.87
CA VAL A 31 8.87 5.02 7.98
C VAL A 31 10.39 5.14 8.11
N LEU A 32 11.11 4.03 8.02
CA LEU A 32 12.58 4.04 8.08
C LEU A 32 13.19 4.85 6.93
N GLU A 33 12.72 4.64 5.70
CA GLU A 33 13.19 5.40 4.55
C GLU A 33 12.86 6.91 4.64
N GLU A 34 11.70 7.26 5.20
CA GLU A 34 11.31 8.66 5.41
C GLU A 34 12.22 9.34 6.44
N ILE A 35 12.52 8.66 7.56
CA ILE A 35 13.39 9.19 8.61
C ILE A 35 14.84 9.30 8.13
N GLU A 36 15.38 8.28 7.47
CA GLU A 36 16.79 8.21 7.10
C GLU A 36 17.13 9.02 5.85
N LYS A 37 16.23 9.03 4.86
CA LYS A 37 16.51 9.55 3.51
C LYS A 37 15.64 10.75 3.15
N GLY A 38 14.70 11.15 4.01
CA GLY A 38 13.71 12.18 3.71
C GLY A 38 12.81 11.82 2.51
N LYS A 39 12.76 10.54 2.12
CA LYS A 39 12.06 10.10 0.92
C LYS A 39 10.73 9.47 1.29
N HIS A 40 9.66 10.20 1.05
CA HIS A 40 8.31 9.65 1.19
C HIS A 40 7.96 8.75 0.01
N ARG A 41 7.80 7.45 0.26
CA ARG A 41 7.44 6.45 -0.76
C ARG A 41 5.97 6.06 -0.66
N LEU A 42 5.40 5.58 -1.75
CA LEU A 42 4.04 5.04 -1.75
C LEU A 42 4.06 3.59 -1.25
N ILE A 43 3.11 3.24 -0.38
CA ILE A 43 3.04 1.89 0.20
C ILE A 43 2.89 0.79 -0.88
N GLY A 44 2.10 1.04 -1.93
CA GLY A 44 1.95 0.10 -3.05
C GLY A 44 3.25 -0.18 -3.81
N ALA A 45 4.15 0.82 -3.91
CA ALA A 45 5.45 0.63 -4.56
C ALA A 45 6.39 -0.22 -3.69
N ILE A 46 6.35 -0.02 -2.36
CA ILE A 46 7.13 -0.84 -1.42
C ILE A 46 6.65 -2.29 -1.45
N LEU A 47 5.34 -2.53 -1.42
CA LEU A 47 4.76 -3.87 -1.52
C LEU A 47 5.14 -4.57 -2.84
N PHE A 48 5.18 -3.82 -3.94
CA PHE A 48 5.57 -4.35 -5.25
C PHE A 48 7.04 -4.77 -5.29
N GLU A 49 7.93 -3.93 -4.78
CA GLU A 49 9.37 -4.21 -4.74
C GLU A 49 9.72 -5.41 -3.85
N HIS A 50 8.96 -5.64 -2.77
CA HIS A 50 9.09 -6.84 -1.94
C HIS A 50 8.47 -8.09 -2.59
N GLY A 51 7.79 -7.96 -3.74
CA GLY A 51 7.10 -9.07 -4.40
C GLY A 51 5.83 -9.53 -3.69
N PHE A 52 5.31 -8.75 -2.73
CA PHE A 52 4.11 -9.10 -1.97
C PHE A 52 2.83 -8.87 -2.77
N ILE A 53 2.86 -7.93 -3.72
CA ILE A 53 1.71 -7.60 -4.57
C ILE A 53 2.16 -7.47 -6.02
N THR A 54 1.28 -7.82 -6.96
CA THR A 54 1.52 -7.66 -8.40
C THR A 54 0.97 -6.34 -8.93
N LEU A 55 1.46 -5.88 -10.09
CA LEU A 55 0.97 -4.65 -10.72
C LEU A 55 -0.55 -4.68 -10.97
N ARG A 56 -1.07 -5.82 -11.46
CA ARG A 56 -2.51 -6.02 -11.67
C ARG A 56 -3.31 -5.87 -10.37
N GLN A 57 -2.83 -6.45 -9.28
CA GLN A 57 -3.51 -6.32 -7.97
C GLN A 57 -3.47 -4.88 -7.45
N ILE A 58 -2.40 -4.13 -7.73
CA ILE A 58 -2.34 -2.70 -7.41
C ILE A 58 -3.43 -1.94 -8.17
N GLU A 59 -3.58 -2.18 -9.48
CA GLU A 59 -4.63 -1.57 -10.31
C GLU A 59 -6.02 -1.84 -9.71
N GLU A 60 -6.32 -3.09 -9.35
CA GLU A 60 -7.60 -3.48 -8.75
C GLU A 60 -7.86 -2.80 -7.38
N VAL A 61 -6.82 -2.54 -6.58
CA VAL A 61 -6.93 -1.76 -5.33
C VAL A 61 -7.18 -0.29 -5.62
N LEU A 62 -6.51 0.29 -6.62
CA LEU A 62 -6.67 1.69 -7.02
C LEU A 62 -8.08 1.97 -7.57
N GLU A 63 -8.63 1.06 -8.37
CA GLU A 63 -10.02 1.13 -8.84
C GLU A 63 -11.00 1.16 -7.66
N SER A 64 -10.79 0.28 -6.67
CA SER A 64 -11.63 0.22 -5.47
C SER A 64 -11.58 1.51 -4.64
N LEU A 65 -10.42 2.18 -4.61
CA LEU A 65 -10.27 3.49 -3.96
C LEU A 65 -11.04 4.60 -4.69
N GLN A 66 -11.06 4.58 -6.03
CA GLN A 66 -11.79 5.56 -6.84
C GLN A 66 -13.31 5.39 -6.70
N THR A 67 -13.82 4.15 -6.72
CA THR A 67 -15.24 3.88 -6.52
C THR A 67 -15.73 4.38 -5.16
N LEU A 68 -14.94 4.23 -4.10
CA LEU A 68 -15.29 4.75 -2.77
C LEU A 68 -15.21 6.29 -2.65
N SER A 69 -14.59 7.00 -3.60
CA SER A 69 -14.55 8.47 -3.61
C SER A 69 -15.70 9.12 -4.38
N ALA A 70 -16.51 8.31 -5.06
CA ALA A 70 -17.67 8.74 -5.84
C ALA A 70 -18.99 8.73 -5.03
N PHE A 71 -18.92 8.49 -3.72
CA PHE A 71 -20.01 8.54 -2.75
C PHE A 71 -19.65 9.49 -1.62
#